data_AF-A0A4V2ZVL0-F1
#
_entry.id   AF-A0A4V2ZVL0-F1
#
_cell.length_a   1.000
_cell.length_b   1.000
_cell.length_c   1.000
_cell.angle_alpha   90.00
_cell.angle_beta   90.00
_cell.angle_gamma   90.00
#
_symmetry.space_group_name_H-M   'P 1'
#
loop_
_entity.id
_entity.type
_entity.pdbx_description
1 polymer ?
#
loop_
_entity_poly.entity_id
_entity_poly.type
_entity_poly.pdbx_seq_one_letter_code
_entity_poly.pdbx_strand_id
1 'polypeptide(L)'
;MNAKVILANKAMADLGAIWKGVNKYHDDASAYRTVNALLDEAERLGQESAQRPGDQLDGYDGPPAREVYRWVCLAGRYELHYEVLPAYAIQPATIAILRASHARKER
;
A
#
# COMPACT_ATOMS: atom_id res chain seq x y z
N MET A 1 -16.70 10.97 -2.50
CA MET A 1 -15.67 11.50 -1.58
C MET A 1 -14.49 10.54 -1.64
N ASN A 2 -13.26 11.06 -1.70
CA ASN A 2 -12.06 10.23 -1.72
C ASN A 2 -11.53 10.12 -0.28
N ALA A 3 -11.08 8.93 0.11
CA ALA A 3 -10.44 8.75 1.40
C ALA A 3 -9.07 9.43 1.39
N LYS A 4 -8.71 10.06 2.52
CA LYS A 4 -7.35 10.60 2.70
C LYS A 4 -6.35 9.46 2.74
N VAL A 5 -5.24 9.56 2.03
CA VAL A 5 -4.15 8.58 2.11
C VAL A 5 -3.09 9.06 3.08
N ILE A 6 -2.66 8.18 3.98
CA ILE A 6 -1.54 8.42 4.90
C ILE A 6 -0.54 7.27 4.82
N LEU A 7 0.74 7.59 5.00
CA LEU A 7 1.81 6.60 5.07
C LEU A 7 2.23 6.38 6.52
N ALA A 8 2.24 5.13 6.97
CA ALA A 8 2.85 4.78 8.24
C ALA A 8 4.38 4.91 8.15
N ASN A 9 5.04 5.15 9.30
CA ASN A 9 6.50 5.22 9.38
C ASN A 9 7.19 4.01 8.74
N LYS A 10 6.58 2.82 8.88
CA LYS A 10 7.13 1.60 8.29
C LYS A 10 7.02 1.59 6.77
N ALA A 11 5.89 2.03 6.19
CA ALA A 11 5.74 2.19 4.75
C ALA A 11 6.75 3.21 4.18
N MET A 12 7.00 4.33 4.86
CA MET A 12 8.02 5.29 4.43
C MET A 12 9.42 4.66 4.41
N ALA A 13 9.77 3.90 5.45
CA ALA A 13 11.05 3.19 5.50
C ALA A 13 11.18 2.13 4.39
N ASP A 14 10.09 1.40 4.12
CA ASP A 14 10.03 0.42 3.05
C ASP A 14 10.21 1.06 1.66
N LEU A 15 9.55 2.18 1.37
CA LEU A 15 9.73 2.94 0.12
C LEU A 15 11.19 3.41 -0.04
N GLY A 16 11.82 3.86 1.04
CA GLY A 16 13.25 4.19 1.04
C GLY A 16 14.15 2.99 0.75
N ALA A 17 13.80 1.80 1.24
CA ALA A 17 14.53 0.57 0.93
C ALA A 17 14.34 0.15 -0.54
N ILE A 18 13.13 0.27 -1.08
CA ILE A 18 12.83 0.02 -2.50
C ILE A 18 13.63 0.98 -3.39
N TRP A 19 13.64 2.28 -3.08
CA TRP A 19 14.44 3.25 -3.83
C TRP A 19 15.92 2.87 -3.85
N LYS A 20 16.50 2.52 -2.69
CA LYS A 20 17.91 2.11 -2.60
C LYS A 20 18.19 0.85 -3.41
N GLY A 21 17.26 -0.11 -3.36
CA GLY A 21 17.34 -1.34 -4.14
C GLY A 21 17.33 -1.05 -5.64
N VAL A 22 16.33 -0.31 -6.14
CA VAL A 22 16.20 0.00 -7.57
C VAL A 22 17.40 0.83 -8.05
N ASN A 23 17.81 1.86 -7.31
CA ASN A 23 18.94 2.71 -7.69
C ASN A 23 20.25 1.91 -7.80
N LYS A 24 20.47 0.94 -6.88
CA LYS A 24 21.67 0.08 -6.91
C LYS A 24 21.76 -0.79 -8.17
N TYR A 25 20.64 -1.29 -8.67
CA TYR A 25 20.62 -2.24 -9.79
C TYR A 25 20.24 -1.62 -11.14
N HIS A 26 19.70 -0.40 -11.12
CA HIS A 26 19.29 0.37 -12.29
C HIS A 26 19.92 1.77 -12.22
N ASP A 27 19.11 2.80 -11.96
CA ASP A 27 19.53 4.19 -11.84
C ASP A 27 18.54 4.98 -10.98
N ASP A 28 18.91 6.21 -10.65
CA ASP A 28 18.10 7.11 -9.82
C ASP A 28 16.75 7.45 -10.48
N ALA A 29 16.73 7.66 -11.80
CA ALA A 29 15.50 7.96 -12.53
C ALA A 29 14.48 6.82 -12.44
N SER A 30 14.95 5.57 -12.47
CA SER A 30 14.13 4.38 -12.34
C SER A 30 13.65 4.19 -10.91
N ALA A 31 14.49 4.49 -9.92
CA ALA A 31 14.11 4.49 -8.51
C ALA A 31 13.01 5.53 -8.22
N TYR A 32 13.17 6.75 -8.75
CA TYR A 32 12.18 7.82 -8.65
C TYR A 32 10.85 7.43 -9.30
N ARG A 33 10.87 6.93 -10.54
CA ARG A 33 9.67 6.44 -11.23
C ARG A 33 8.96 5.34 -10.45
N THR A 34 9.71 4.41 -9.87
CA THR A 34 9.15 3.29 -9.11
C THR A 34 8.44 3.77 -7.84
N VAL A 35 9.09 4.66 -7.08
CA VAL A 35 8.50 5.19 -5.84
C VAL A 35 7.26 6.03 -6.14
N ASN A 36 7.31 6.90 -7.14
CA ASN A 36 6.14 7.68 -7.52
C ASN A 36 4.98 6.79 -7.99
N ALA A 37 5.25 5.77 -8.79
CA ALA A 37 4.21 4.84 -9.22
C ALA A 37 3.55 4.09 -8.03
N LEU A 38 4.31 3.80 -6.96
CA LEU A 38 3.75 3.24 -5.73
C LEU A 38 2.91 4.24 -4.94
N LEU A 39 3.29 5.52 -4.95
CA LEU A 39 2.49 6.59 -4.34
C LEU A 39 1.21 6.84 -5.12
N ASP A 40 1.26 6.83 -6.45
CA ASP A 40 0.10 6.95 -7.34
C ASP A 40 -0.89 5.79 -7.10
N GLU A 41 -0.39 4.56 -6.94
CA GLU A 41 -1.22 3.41 -6.55
C GLU A 41 -1.86 3.61 -5.17
N ALA A 42 -1.10 4.13 -4.19
CA ALA A 42 -1.66 4.43 -2.87
C ALA A 42 -2.77 5.50 -2.94
N GLU A 43 -2.60 6.53 -3.77
CA GLU A 43 -3.64 7.53 -4.03
C GLU A 43 -4.88 6.92 -4.68
N ARG A 44 -4.69 6.02 -5.64
CA ARG A 44 -5.79 5.29 -6.30
C ARG A 44 -6.59 4.45 -5.30
N LEU A 45 -5.93 3.82 -4.31
CA LEU A 45 -6.62 3.13 -3.21
C LEU A 45 -7.52 4.08 -2.40
N GLY A 46 -7.14 5.34 -2.23
CA GLY A 46 -7.97 6.36 -1.58
C GLY A 46 -9.23 6.70 -2.40
N GLN A 47 -9.10 6.75 -3.72
CA GLN A 47 -10.20 7.03 -4.66
C GLN A 47 -11.18 5.83 -4.74
N GLU A 48 -10.65 4.61 -4.73
CA GLU A 48 -11.41 3.36 -4.83
C GLU A 48 -11.72 2.73 -3.46
N SER A 49 -11.54 3.48 -2.37
CA SER A 49 -11.56 2.97 -1.00
C SER A 49 -12.83 2.19 -0.64
N ALA A 50 -13.99 2.54 -1.20
CA ALA A 50 -15.25 1.82 -0.99
C ALA A 50 -15.24 0.38 -1.58
N GLN A 51 -14.47 0.15 -2.65
CA GLN A 51 -14.37 -1.14 -3.34
C GLN A 51 -13.42 -2.12 -2.64
N ARG A 52 -12.58 -1.63 -1.71
CA ARG A 52 -11.58 -2.43 -0.97
C ARG A 52 -10.73 -3.30 -1.90
N PRO A 53 -10.04 -2.70 -2.89
CA PRO A 53 -9.30 -3.46 -3.89
C PRO A 53 -8.14 -4.25 -3.27
N GLY A 54 -8.13 -5.57 -3.48
CA GLY A 54 -7.09 -6.47 -3.01
C GLY A 54 -7.63 -7.59 -2.13
N ASP A 55 -6.70 -8.39 -1.60
CA ASP A 55 -7.05 -9.52 -0.74
C ASP A 55 -7.13 -9.06 0.71
N GLN A 56 -8.24 -9.35 1.39
CA GLN A 56 -8.34 -9.11 2.81
C GLN A 56 -7.34 -10.02 3.56
N LEU A 57 -6.54 -9.42 4.42
CA LEU A 57 -5.62 -10.15 5.29
C LEU A 57 -6.33 -10.43 6.61
N ASP A 58 -6.82 -11.66 6.74
CA ASP A 58 -7.39 -12.15 8.00
C ASP A 58 -6.30 -12.27 9.07
N GLY A 59 -6.62 -11.87 10.31
CA GLY A 59 -5.70 -12.05 11.44
C GLY A 59 -5.78 -11.03 12.57
N TYR A 60 -6.69 -10.06 12.52
CA TYR A 60 -6.86 -9.07 13.59
C TYR A 60 -8.31 -8.97 14.08
N ASP A 61 -8.79 -10.03 14.74
CA ASP A 61 -10.11 -10.08 15.40
C ASP A 61 -10.12 -9.49 16.82
N GLY A 62 -8.98 -8.98 17.31
CA GLY A 62 -8.87 -8.34 18.63
C GLY A 62 -9.14 -6.83 18.57
N PRO A 63 -9.67 -6.21 19.64
CA PRO A 63 -9.85 -4.75 19.69
C PRO A 63 -8.50 -4.01 19.74
N PRO A 64 -8.33 -2.90 18.98
CA PRO A 64 -9.28 -2.35 18.01
C PRO A 64 -9.35 -3.21 16.74
N ALA A 65 -10.56 -3.42 16.23
CA ALA A 65 -10.79 -4.18 15.00
C ALA A 65 -10.06 -3.50 13.82
N ARG A 66 -9.36 -4.30 13.02
CA ARG A 66 -8.57 -3.80 11.89
C ARG A 66 -9.04 -4.43 10.60
N GLU A 67 -9.16 -3.60 9.57
CA GLU A 67 -9.55 -4.01 8.24
C GLU A 67 -8.34 -3.78 7.32
N VAL A 68 -7.52 -4.83 7.14
CA VAL A 68 -6.24 -4.75 6.43
C VAL A 68 -6.34 -5.55 5.14
N TYR A 69 -5.80 -4.98 4.07
CA TYR A 69 -5.79 -5.56 2.73
C TYR A 69 -4.39 -5.59 2.15
N ARG A 70 -4.14 -6.56 1.28
CA ARG A 70 -2.97 -6.66 0.41
C ARG A 70 -3.37 -6.30 -1.01
N TRP A 71 -2.80 -5.22 -1.54
CA TRP A 71 -2.94 -4.81 -2.92
C TRP A 71 -1.68 -5.10 -3.72
N VAL A 72 -1.75 -6.05 -4.65
CA VAL A 72 -0.64 -6.34 -5.57
C VAL A 72 -0.75 -5.41 -6.78
N CYS A 73 0.31 -4.67 -7.08
CA CYS A 73 0.31 -3.59 -8.06
C CYS A 73 1.53 -3.63 -8.99
N LEU A 74 1.57 -2.69 -9.94
CA LEU A 74 2.67 -2.51 -10.89
C LEU A 74 3.04 -3.83 -11.61
N ALA A 75 2.05 -4.43 -12.26
CA ALA A 75 2.17 -5.71 -12.97
C ALA A 75 2.67 -6.87 -12.09
N GLY A 76 2.27 -6.89 -10.82
CA GLY A 76 2.60 -7.98 -9.90
C GLY A 76 4.01 -7.91 -9.30
N ARG A 77 4.69 -6.75 -9.39
CA ARG A 77 6.07 -6.60 -8.89
C ARG A 77 6.13 -6.15 -7.44
N TYR A 78 5.10 -5.44 -6.99
CA TYR A 78 5.04 -4.83 -5.68
C TYR A 78 3.69 -5.09 -5.02
N GLU A 79 3.67 -4.98 -3.70
CA GLU A 79 2.46 -5.08 -2.91
C GLU A 79 2.43 -3.95 -1.87
N LEU A 80 1.23 -3.41 -1.64
CA LEU A 80 0.93 -2.46 -0.58
C LEU A 80 0.02 -3.15 0.43
N HIS A 81 0.39 -3.10 1.70
CA HIS A 81 -0.56 -3.45 2.77
C HIS A 81 -1.19 -2.17 3.27
N TYR A 82 -2.51 -2.09 3.21
CA TYR A 82 -3.24 -0.89 3.63
C TYR A 82 -4.36 -1.23 4.60
N GLU A 83 -4.66 -0.28 5.47
CA GLU A 83 -5.74 -0.36 6.45
C GLU A 83 -6.81 0.69 6.14
N VAL A 84 -8.07 0.27 6.27
CA VAL A 84 -9.24 1.13 6.07
C VAL A 84 -9.65 1.72 7.42
N LEU A 85 -9.82 3.05 7.47
CA LEU A 85 -10.15 3.77 8.69
C LEU A 85 -11.39 4.68 8.51
N PRO A 86 -12.39 4.61 9.42
CA PRO A 86 -12.55 3.57 10.44
C PRO A 86 -12.82 2.20 9.79
N ALA A 87 -12.43 1.13 10.47
CA ALA A 87 -12.63 -0.23 9.99
C ALA A 87 -14.11 -0.50 9.67
N TYR A 88 -14.36 -1.16 8.55
CA TYR A 88 -15.67 -1.57 8.03
C TYR A 88 -16.60 -0.40 7.65
N ALA A 89 -16.10 0.83 7.57
CA ALA A 89 -16.90 1.95 7.12
C ALA A 89 -17.34 1.76 5.66
N ILE A 90 -18.63 1.98 5.38
CA ILE A 90 -19.15 1.99 4.01
C ILE A 90 -18.42 3.04 3.17
N GLN A 91 -18.12 4.19 3.78
CA GLN A 91 -17.32 5.26 3.19
C GLN A 91 -16.08 5.50 4.06
N PRO A 92 -14.92 4.94 3.67
CA PRO A 92 -13.68 5.18 4.39
C PRO A 92 -13.30 6.66 4.41
N ALA A 93 -12.90 7.16 5.58
CA ALA A 93 -12.37 8.51 5.70
C ALA A 93 -10.86 8.53 5.39
N THR A 94 -10.16 7.44 5.67
CA THR A 94 -8.71 7.33 5.51
C THR A 94 -8.29 5.93 5.08
N ILE A 95 -7.30 5.88 4.19
CA ILE A 95 -6.53 4.69 3.84
C ILE A 95 -5.12 4.88 4.40
N ALA A 96 -4.70 3.99 5.29
CA ALA A 96 -3.37 4.01 5.87
C ALA A 96 -2.49 2.95 5.22
N ILE A 97 -1.48 3.36 4.45
CA ILE A 97 -0.49 2.41 3.91
C ILE A 97 0.45 2.00 5.05
N LEU A 98 0.38 0.73 5.41
CA LEU A 98 1.14 0.13 6.51
C LEU A 98 2.52 -0.32 6.07
N ARG A 99 2.61 -0.97 4.90
CA ARG A 99 3.82 -1.57 4.34
C ARG A 99 3.86 -1.41 2.82
N ALA A 100 5.07 -1.38 2.28
CA ALA A 100 5.33 -1.57 0.85
C ALA A 100 6.40 -2.65 0.67
N SER A 101 6.24 -3.57 -0.26
CA SER A 101 7.23 -4.62 -0.50
C SER A 101 7.23 -5.06 -1.95
N HIS A 102 8.28 -5.78 -2.35
CA HIS A 102 8.22 -6.61 -3.55
C HIS A 102 7.16 -7.69 -3.34
N ALA A 103 6.28 -7.89 -4.31
CA ALA A 103 5.33 -8.99 -4.27
C ALA A 103 6.10 -10.31 -4.26
N ARG A 104 5.72 -11.23 -3.38
CA ARG A 104 6.31 -12.57 -3.42
C ARG A 104 5.87 -13.25 -4.71
N LYS A 105 6.80 -13.87 -5.44
CA LYS A 105 6.42 -14.89 -6.42
C LYS A 105 5.76 -16.03 -5.66
N GLU A 106 4.48 -16.29 -5.91
CA GLU A 106 3.93 -17.62 -5.63
C GLU A 106 4.83 -18.64 -6.34
N ARG A 107 5.32 -19.61 -5.55
CA ARG A 107 6.32 -20.59 -5.96
C ARG A 107 5.66 -21.81 -6.56
#